data_AF-A0A3M1K8M1-F1
#
_entry.id   AF-A0A3M1K8M1-F1
#
_cell.length_a   1.000
_cell.length_b   1.000
_cell.length_c   1.000
_cell.angle_alpha   90.00
_cell.angle_beta   90.00
_cell.angle_gamma   90.00
#
_symmetry.space_group_name_H-M   'P 1'
#
loop_
_entity.id
_entity.type
_entity.pdbx_description
1 polymer ?
#
loop_
_entity_poly.entity_id
_entity_poly.type
_entity_poly.pdbx_seq_one_letter_code
_entity_poly.pdbx_strand_id
1 'polypeptide(L)'
;MDSTMVAAECIDEIADFAGRRTEIAAITSAAMRGELDFEEALRRRVRALAGLDAAVLDRVAEERAPLMPGAQCLIATMRRAGARCVLVSGGFTRITRRIAADLGIHAHHANVLEIRDGRLTGRLVGEIIDAAAKA
;
A
#
# COMPACT_ATOMS: atom_id res chain seq x y z
N MET A 1 2.18 7.56 0.38
CA MET A 1 0.91 6.96 0.86
C MET A 1 1.20 6.42 2.23
N ASP A 2 1.87 5.27 2.29
CA ASP A 2 2.63 4.83 3.45
C ASP A 2 3.63 5.92 3.85
N SER A 3 3.82 6.09 5.15
CA SER A 3 4.67 7.13 5.75
C SER A 3 4.43 8.57 5.22
N THR A 4 3.23 8.87 4.73
CA THR A 4 2.90 10.22 4.20
C THR A 4 1.45 10.61 4.47
N MET A 5 0.50 9.83 3.95
CA MET A 5 -0.95 10.05 4.15
C MET A 5 -1.49 9.14 5.24
N VAL A 6 -0.85 7.98 5.44
CA VAL A 6 -1.02 7.10 6.59
C VAL A 6 0.33 6.95 7.28
N ALA A 7 0.32 6.72 8.59
CA ALA A 7 1.55 6.59 9.39
C ALA A 7 2.14 5.16 9.35
N ALA A 8 1.36 4.18 8.88
CA ALA A 8 1.78 2.79 8.81
C ALA A 8 2.48 2.44 7.49
N GLU A 9 3.24 1.34 7.51
CA GLU A 9 3.72 0.63 6.32
C GLU A 9 2.77 -0.52 6.03
N CYS A 10 1.82 -0.32 5.11
CA CYS A 10 0.68 -1.22 4.95
C CYS A 10 1.08 -2.68 4.62
N ILE A 11 2.21 -2.91 3.95
CA ILE A 11 2.68 -4.26 3.66
C ILE A 11 3.15 -5.02 4.91
N ASP A 12 3.73 -4.31 5.87
CA ASP A 12 4.16 -4.87 7.15
C ASP A 12 2.95 -5.20 8.03
N GLU A 13 1.91 -4.37 7.97
CA GLU A 13 0.64 -4.63 8.69
C GLU A 13 -0.09 -5.85 8.11
N ILE A 14 -0.11 -6.04 6.78
CA ILE A 14 -0.64 -7.28 6.17
C ILE A 14 0.19 -8.50 6.60
N ALA A 15 1.52 -8.35 6.64
CA ALA A 15 2.43 -9.39 7.07
C ALA A 15 2.20 -9.82 8.53
N ASP A 16 1.90 -8.85 9.40
CA ASP A 16 1.67 -9.10 10.82
C ASP A 16 0.42 -9.94 11.06
N PHE A 17 -0.67 -9.69 10.32
CA PHE A 17 -1.86 -10.55 10.34
C PHE A 17 -1.58 -12.00 9.94
N ALA A 18 -0.50 -12.24 9.20
CA ALA A 18 -0.05 -13.56 8.77
C ALA A 18 1.00 -14.19 9.71
N GLY A 19 1.45 -13.47 10.74
CA GLY A 19 2.61 -13.88 11.56
C GLY A 19 3.94 -13.86 10.80
N ARG A 20 4.01 -13.09 9.69
CA ARG A 20 5.16 -13.04 8.76
C ARG A 20 5.90 -11.70 8.79
N ARG A 21 5.65 -10.86 9.80
CA ARG A 21 6.26 -9.52 9.92
C ARG A 21 7.79 -9.57 9.82
N THR A 22 8.43 -10.51 10.52
CA THR A 22 9.89 -10.67 10.51
C THR A 22 10.44 -11.02 9.13
N GLU A 23 9.77 -11.91 8.40
CA GLU A 23 10.15 -12.33 7.04
C GLU A 23 10.11 -11.13 6.09
N ILE A 24 9.02 -10.37 6.11
CA ILE A 24 8.83 -9.21 5.23
C ILE A 24 9.77 -8.05 5.60
N ALA A 25 9.98 -7.79 6.90
CA ALA A 25 10.90 -6.75 7.37
C ALA A 25 12.36 -7.02 6.93
N ALA A 26 12.77 -8.30 6.88
CA ALA A 26 14.09 -8.66 6.38
C ALA A 26 14.26 -8.33 4.89
N ILE A 27 13.23 -8.60 4.07
CA ILE A 27 13.23 -8.26 2.64
C ILE A 27 13.23 -6.74 2.44
N THR A 28 12.39 -6.01 3.20
CA THR A 28 12.35 -4.54 3.17
C THR A 28 13.72 -3.95 3.51
N SER A 29 14.37 -4.48 4.55
CA SER A 29 15.70 -4.01 4.96
C SER A 29 16.77 -4.27 3.90
N ALA A 30 16.74 -5.42 3.23
CA ALA A 30 17.65 -5.73 2.13
C ALA A 30 17.46 -4.78 0.94
N ALA A 31 16.21 -4.46 0.60
CA ALA A 31 15.89 -3.48 -0.45
C ALA A 31 16.41 -2.07 -0.10
N MET A 32 16.26 -1.63 1.15
CA MET A 32 16.77 -0.33 1.62
C MET A 32 18.30 -0.26 1.63
N ARG A 33 19.00 -1.39 1.79
CA ARG A 33 20.46 -1.48 1.64
C ARG A 33 20.92 -1.52 0.18
N GLY A 34 20.00 -1.53 -0.78
CA GLY A 34 20.31 -1.64 -2.21
C GLY A 34 20.73 -3.05 -2.65
N GLU A 35 20.52 -4.07 -1.81
CA GLU A 35 20.85 -5.47 -2.13
C GLU A 35 19.80 -6.12 -3.05
N LEU A 36 18.61 -5.52 -3.13
CA LEU A 36 17.50 -5.94 -3.99
C LEU A 36 16.97 -4.71 -4.73
N ASP A 37 16.69 -4.88 -6.02
CA ASP A 37 15.93 -3.88 -6.74
C ASP A 37 14.48 -3.78 -6.18
N PHE A 38 13.83 -2.63 -6.40
CA PHE A 38 12.53 -2.35 -5.81
C PHE A 38 11.47 -3.38 -6.25
N GLU A 39 11.44 -3.71 -7.53
CA GLU A 39 10.45 -4.64 -8.11
C GLU A 39 10.66 -6.05 -7.55
N GLU A 40 11.90 -6.53 -7.50
CA GLU A 40 12.26 -7.81 -6.92
C GLU A 40 11.88 -7.86 -5.44
N ALA A 41 12.25 -6.84 -4.67
CA ALA A 41 11.89 -6.75 -3.26
C ALA A 41 10.37 -6.75 -3.05
N LEU A 42 9.62 -6.02 -3.89
CA LEU A 42 8.16 -6.00 -3.83
C LEU A 42 7.58 -7.38 -4.17
N ARG A 43 8.03 -8.00 -5.26
CA ARG A 43 7.56 -9.34 -5.67
C ARG A 43 7.87 -10.40 -4.61
N ARG A 44 9.03 -10.33 -3.94
CA ARG A 44 9.39 -11.24 -2.85
C ARG A 44 8.45 -11.05 -1.65
N ARG A 45 8.21 -9.80 -1.22
CA ARG A 45 7.27 -9.51 -0.12
C ARG A 45 5.84 -9.95 -0.46
N VAL A 46 5.38 -9.69 -1.67
CA VAL A 46 4.04 -10.11 -2.12
C VAL A 46 3.91 -11.64 -2.17
N ARG A 47 4.94 -12.37 -2.62
CA ARG A 47 4.94 -13.84 -2.58
C ARG A 47 4.77 -14.40 -1.17
N ALA A 48 5.37 -13.77 -0.16
CA ALA A 48 5.22 -14.19 1.24
C ALA A 48 3.78 -14.05 1.77
N LEU A 49 2.93 -13.26 1.10
CA LEU A 49 1.52 -13.08 1.44
C LEU A 49 0.57 -14.12 0.80
N ALA A 50 1.10 -15.06 0.01
CA ALA A 50 0.28 -16.06 -0.67
C ALA A 50 -0.54 -16.90 0.32
N GLY A 51 -1.81 -17.13 -0.03
CA GLY A 51 -2.76 -17.94 0.75
C GLY A 51 -3.55 -17.15 1.80
N LEU A 52 -3.21 -15.90 2.09
CA LEU A 52 -3.98 -15.07 3.02
C LEU A 52 -5.37 -14.76 2.46
N ASP A 53 -6.35 -14.67 3.36
CA ASP A 53 -7.68 -14.18 3.02
C ASP A 53 -7.58 -12.71 2.57
N ALA A 54 -8.16 -12.39 1.41
CA ALA A 54 -8.12 -11.04 0.84
C ALA A 54 -8.83 -10.00 1.71
N ALA A 55 -9.75 -10.41 2.60
CA ALA A 55 -10.38 -9.53 3.59
C ALA A 55 -9.36 -8.86 4.53
N VAL A 56 -8.15 -9.43 4.68
CA VAL A 56 -7.07 -8.80 5.45
C VAL A 56 -6.72 -7.41 4.92
N LEU A 57 -6.86 -7.15 3.62
CA LEU A 57 -6.55 -5.85 3.02
C LEU A 57 -7.52 -4.76 3.51
N ASP A 58 -8.80 -5.12 3.64
CA ASP A 58 -9.82 -4.22 4.15
C ASP A 58 -9.63 -3.97 5.65
N ARG A 59 -9.32 -5.03 6.41
CA ARG A 59 -9.00 -4.92 7.84
C ARG A 59 -7.77 -4.05 8.11
N VAL A 60 -6.71 -4.18 7.32
CA VAL A 60 -5.53 -3.32 7.45
C VAL A 60 -5.89 -1.85 7.19
N ALA A 61 -6.67 -1.58 6.15
CA ALA A 61 -7.10 -0.22 5.84
C ALA A 61 -7.96 0.39 6.96
N GLU A 62 -8.77 -0.41 7.65
CA GLU A 62 -9.66 0.05 8.72
C GLU A 62 -8.99 0.11 10.11
N GLU A 63 -8.23 -0.91 10.47
CA GLU A 63 -7.72 -1.13 11.83
C GLU A 63 -6.26 -0.68 12.01
N ARG A 64 -5.47 -0.63 10.92
CA ARG A 64 -4.00 -0.51 10.99
C ARG A 64 -3.41 0.60 10.12
N ALA A 65 -4.23 1.38 9.42
CA ALA A 65 -3.77 2.47 8.56
C ALA A 65 -4.20 3.86 9.08
N PRO A 66 -3.75 4.28 10.28
CA PRO A 66 -4.14 5.58 10.82
C PRO A 66 -3.64 6.69 9.89
N LEU A 67 -4.52 7.65 9.62
CA LEU A 67 -4.19 8.82 8.81
C LEU A 67 -3.07 9.63 9.47
N MET A 68 -2.17 10.16 8.66
CA MET A 68 -1.14 11.08 9.12
C MET A 68 -1.80 12.33 9.73
N PRO A 69 -1.31 12.85 10.87
CA PRO A 69 -1.81 14.11 11.42
C PRO A 69 -1.80 15.22 10.38
N GLY A 70 -2.94 15.88 10.20
CA GLY A 70 -3.12 16.94 9.21
C GLY A 70 -3.45 16.47 7.79
N ALA A 71 -3.43 15.17 7.46
CA ALA A 71 -3.76 14.67 6.12
C ALA A 71 -5.17 15.08 5.67
N GLN A 72 -6.17 14.93 6.54
CA GLN A 72 -7.54 15.37 6.28
C GLN A 72 -7.61 16.88 6.04
N CYS A 73 -6.97 17.68 6.91
CA CYS A 73 -6.96 19.13 6.79
C CYS A 73 -6.30 19.59 5.48
N LEU A 74 -5.17 18.97 5.11
CA LEU A 74 -4.45 19.25 3.87
C LEU A 74 -5.34 18.98 2.66
N ILE A 75 -5.89 17.77 2.54
CA ILE A 75 -6.71 17.41 1.37
C ILE A 75 -7.97 18.28 1.29
N ALA A 76 -8.65 18.51 2.42
CA ALA A 76 -9.81 19.39 2.47
C ALA A 76 -9.47 20.82 2.02
N THR A 77 -8.34 21.37 2.47
CA THR A 77 -7.88 22.72 2.11
C THR A 77 -7.56 22.81 0.62
N MET A 78 -6.80 21.85 0.09
CA MET A 78 -6.44 21.78 -1.33
C MET A 78 -7.68 21.71 -2.22
N ARG A 79 -8.65 20.87 -1.86
CA ARG A 79 -9.92 20.74 -2.59
C ARG A 79 -10.73 22.03 -2.56
N ARG A 80 -10.83 22.70 -1.41
CA ARG A 80 -11.53 23.99 -1.29
C ARG A 80 -10.88 25.09 -2.14
N ALA A 81 -9.57 25.01 -2.36
CA ALA A 81 -8.84 25.88 -3.26
C ALA A 81 -8.96 25.47 -4.75
N GLY A 82 -9.79 24.47 -5.09
CA GLY A 82 -9.99 24.01 -6.46
C GLY A 82 -8.94 23.03 -6.97
N ALA A 83 -8.01 22.55 -6.12
CA ALA A 83 -6.98 21.61 -6.55
C ALA A 83 -7.54 20.19 -6.75
N ARG A 84 -7.03 19.51 -7.78
CA ARG A 84 -7.28 18.09 -8.00
C ARG A 84 -6.23 17.25 -7.28
N CYS A 85 -6.60 16.68 -6.14
CA CYS A 85 -5.75 15.75 -5.40
C CYS A 85 -5.72 14.34 -6.01
N VAL A 86 -4.53 13.76 -6.18
CA VAL A 86 -4.29 12.39 -6.67
C VAL A 86 -3.31 11.68 -5.72
N LEU A 87 -3.56 10.40 -5.42
CA LEU A 87 -2.71 9.56 -4.57
C LEU A 87 -1.96 8.52 -5.40
N VAL A 88 -0.63 8.65 -5.53
CA VAL A 88 0.21 7.65 -6.19
C VAL A 88 1.04 6.91 -5.15
N SER A 89 1.05 5.58 -5.21
CA SER A 89 1.61 4.73 -4.17
C SER A 89 2.31 3.49 -4.72
N GLY A 90 3.38 3.05 -4.03
CA GLY A 90 3.95 1.72 -4.23
C GLY A 90 3.23 0.62 -3.43
N GLY A 91 2.28 0.99 -2.57
CA GLY A 91 1.43 0.07 -1.82
C GLY A 91 0.29 -0.51 -2.69
N PHE A 92 -0.85 -0.83 -2.09
CA PHE A 92 -1.87 -1.65 -2.76
C PHE A 92 -3.20 -0.91 -3.03
N THR A 93 -3.80 -1.20 -4.20
CA THR A 93 -5.02 -0.54 -4.71
C THR A 93 -6.20 -0.64 -3.75
N ARG A 94 -6.40 -1.80 -3.10
CA ARG A 94 -7.52 -2.00 -2.17
C ARG A 94 -7.46 -1.06 -0.97
N ILE A 95 -6.25 -0.86 -0.41
CA ILE A 95 -6.02 0.04 0.72
C ILE A 95 -6.09 1.49 0.26
N THR A 96 -5.37 1.85 -0.81
CA THR A 96 -5.38 3.24 -1.32
C THR A 96 -6.76 3.71 -1.74
N ARG A 97 -7.63 2.82 -2.22
CA ARG A 97 -9.03 3.13 -2.52
C ARG A 97 -9.79 3.60 -1.28
N ARG A 98 -9.61 2.92 -0.14
CA ARG A 98 -10.26 3.29 1.12
C ARG A 98 -9.75 4.64 1.62
N ILE A 99 -8.43 4.81 1.69
CA ILE A 99 -7.80 6.07 2.12
C ILE A 99 -8.21 7.23 1.20
N ALA A 100 -8.28 7.01 -0.11
CA ALA A 100 -8.74 8.02 -1.05
C ALA A 100 -10.21 8.39 -0.83
N ALA A 101 -11.08 7.42 -0.56
CA ALA A 101 -12.48 7.69 -0.25
C ALA A 101 -12.62 8.50 1.06
N ASP A 102 -11.91 8.09 2.12
CA ASP A 102 -11.98 8.71 3.44
C ASP A 102 -11.47 10.16 3.43
N LEU A 103 -10.47 10.47 2.60
CA LEU A 103 -9.91 11.81 2.44
C LEU A 103 -10.58 12.65 1.34
N GLY A 104 -11.43 12.04 0.50
CA GLY A 104 -11.99 12.68 -0.69
C GLY A 104 -10.94 12.96 -1.77
N ILE A 105 -9.96 12.08 -1.98
CA ILE A 105 -8.99 12.19 -3.08
C ILE A 105 -9.66 11.76 -4.40
N HIS A 106 -9.38 12.47 -5.50
CA HIS A 106 -10.10 12.29 -6.77
C HIS A 106 -9.68 11.06 -7.56
N ALA A 107 -8.41 10.65 -7.43
CA ALA A 107 -7.87 9.50 -8.12
C ALA A 107 -6.76 8.86 -7.29
N HIS A 108 -6.57 7.56 -7.45
CA HIS A 108 -5.48 6.83 -6.81
C HIS A 108 -4.88 5.81 -7.77
N HIS A 109 -3.57 5.62 -7.67
CA HIS A 109 -2.79 4.66 -8.45
C HIS A 109 -1.85 3.91 -7.51
N ALA A 110 -1.91 2.59 -7.54
CA ALA A 110 -1.14 1.71 -6.68
C ALA A 110 -1.01 0.32 -7.31
N ASN A 111 -0.17 -0.53 -6.72
CA ASN A 111 -0.01 -1.91 -7.18
C ASN A 111 -1.27 -2.74 -6.92
N VAL A 112 -1.56 -3.71 -7.77
CA VAL A 112 -2.74 -4.58 -7.65
C VAL A 112 -2.28 -5.97 -7.22
N LEU A 113 -2.74 -6.42 -6.04
CA LEU A 113 -2.56 -7.80 -5.60
C LEU A 113 -3.53 -8.70 -6.35
N GLU A 114 -3.05 -9.80 -6.91
CA GLU A 114 -3.91 -10.79 -7.53
C GLU A 114 -4.65 -11.59 -6.44
N ILE A 115 -5.98 -11.64 -6.58
CA ILE A 115 -6.89 -12.38 -5.70
C ILE A 115 -7.59 -13.46 -6.53
N ARG A 116 -7.61 -14.69 -6.02
CA ARG A 116 -8.38 -15.81 -6.58
C ARG A 116 -9.07 -16.54 -5.44
N ASP A 117 -10.35 -16.87 -5.63
CA ASP A 117 -11.16 -17.58 -4.64
C ASP A 117 -11.12 -16.94 -3.23
N GLY A 118 -11.16 -15.61 -3.19
CA GLY A 118 -11.10 -14.82 -1.95
C GLY A 118 -9.73 -14.78 -1.27
N ARG A 119 -8.65 -15.28 -1.90
CA ARG A 119 -7.30 -15.34 -1.31
C ARG A 119 -6.25 -14.66 -2.16
N LEU A 120 -5.22 -14.13 -1.50
CA LEU A 120 -4.04 -13.57 -2.16
C LEU A 120 -3.25 -14.69 -2.82
N THR A 121 -2.90 -14.54 -4.10
CA THR A 121 -2.10 -15.55 -4.83
C THR A 121 -0.60 -15.38 -4.62
N GLY A 122 -0.18 -14.27 -4.01
CA GLY A 122 1.23 -13.86 -3.92
C GLY A 122 1.79 -13.32 -5.22
N ARG A 123 0.95 -12.85 -6.14
CA ARG A 123 1.35 -12.18 -7.38
C ARG A 123 0.75 -10.78 -7.49
N LEU A 124 1.38 -9.97 -8.34
CA LEU A 124 0.89 -8.66 -8.75
C LEU A 124 0.22 -8.76 -10.12
N VAL A 125 -0.78 -7.91 -10.36
CA VAL A 125 -1.45 -7.77 -11.65
C VAL A 125 -0.97 -6.49 -12.34
N GLY A 126 -0.63 -6.59 -13.62
CA GLY A 126 -0.25 -5.44 -14.45
C GLY A 126 1.16 -4.93 -14.17
N GLU A 127 1.41 -3.72 -14.62
CA GLU A 127 2.67 -3.00 -14.42
C GLU A 127 2.82 -2.55 -12.96
N ILE A 128 4.06 -2.55 -12.48
CA ILE A 128 4.38 -2.16 -11.11
C ILE A 128 4.58 -0.66 -11.03
N ILE A 129 3.91 -0.02 -10.08
CA ILE A 129 4.11 1.38 -9.74
C ILE A 129 5.38 1.50 -8.89
N ASP A 130 6.48 1.83 -9.56
CA ASP A 130 7.79 2.09 -8.97
C ASP A 130 8.06 3.60 -8.81
N ALA A 131 9.32 3.98 -8.58
CA ALA A 131 9.72 5.38 -8.48
C ALA A 131 9.63 6.11 -9.83
N ALA A 132 9.94 5.45 -10.95
CA ALA A 132 9.87 6.05 -12.27
C ALA A 132 8.42 6.29 -12.70
N ALA A 133 7.51 5.36 -12.41
CA ALA A 133 6.07 5.50 -12.66
C ALA A 133 5.41 6.62 -11.82
N LYS A 134 6.10 7.16 -10.81
CA LYS A 134 5.63 8.28 -9.98
C LYS A 134 6.10 9.66 -10.45
N ALA A 135 7.12 9.71 -11.31
CA ALA A 135 7.74 10.95 -11.80
C ALA A 135 6.97 11.53 -12.98
#